data_AF-A0A534IJP2-F1
#
_entry.id   AF-A0A534IJP2-F1
#
_cell.length_a   1.000
_cell.length_b   1.000
_cell.length_c   1.000
_cell.angle_alpha   90.00
_cell.angle_beta   90.00
_cell.angle_gamma   90.00
#
_symmetry.space_group_name_H-M   'P 1'
#
loop_
_entity.id
_entity.type
_entity.pdbx_description
1 polymer ?
#
loop_
_entity_poly.entity_id
_entity_poly.type
_entity_poly.pdbx_seq_one_letter_code
_entity_poly.pdbx_strand_id
1 'polypeptide(L)' 'MSVTPDFLAGVREPVFVVASSGKHLAVAALIAQDPNLIAWRAVQGCPRVELWVHDANAADLLPAAGAPANRR' A
#
# COMPACT_ATOMS: atom_id res chain seq x y z
N MET A 1 -4.54 18.71 13.25
CA MET A 1 -5.53 17.73 13.73
C MET A 1 -5.47 16.53 12.79
N SER A 2 -5.47 15.30 13.30
CA SER A 2 -5.45 14.07 12.49
C SER A 2 -6.52 13.11 13.01
N VAL A 3 -7.01 12.22 12.14
CA VAL A 3 -7.83 11.08 12.57
C VAL A 3 -6.96 10.06 13.31
N THR A 4 -7.58 9.29 14.21
CA THR A 4 -6.88 8.25 14.98
C THR A 4 -6.99 6.89 14.29
N PRO A 5 -6.07 5.95 14.57
CA PRO A 5 -6.20 4.57 14.10
C PRO A 5 -7.51 3.90 14.53
N ASP A 6 -7.99 4.15 15.76
CA ASP A 6 -9.25 3.60 16.27
C ASP A 6 -10.46 4.06 15.44
N PHE A 7 -10.44 5.32 14.99
CA PHE A 7 -11.47 5.81 14.07
C PHE A 7 -11.39 5.13 12.71
N LEU A 8 -10.17 4.97 12.17
CA LEU A 8 -9.95 4.32 10.87
C LEU A 8 -10.33 2.85 10.87
N ALA A 9 -10.22 2.13 12.00
CA ALA A 9 -10.65 0.73 12.10
C ALA A 9 -12.15 0.51 11.80
N GLY A 10 -12.98 1.56 11.91
CA GLY A 10 -14.38 1.53 11.49
C GLY A 10 -14.61 1.69 9.98
N VAL A 11 -13.57 2.03 9.21
CA VAL A 11 -13.63 2.23 7.76
C VAL A 11 -13.38 0.90 7.06
N ARG A 12 -14.30 0.49 6.18
CA ARG A 12 -14.18 -0.80 5.47
C ARG A 12 -13.01 -0.86 4.49
N GLU A 13 -12.79 0.21 3.74
CA GLU A 13 -11.81 0.24 2.65
C GLU A 13 -11.29 1.68 2.46
N PRO A 14 -10.29 2.11 3.24
CA PRO A 14 -9.60 3.37 2.96
C PRO A 14 -8.70 3.20 1.72
N VAL A 15 -8.63 4.28 0.93
CA VAL A 15 -7.84 4.35 -0.29
C VAL A 15 -6.68 5.33 -0.10
N PHE A 16 -5.45 4.86 -0.30
CA PHE A 16 -4.29 5.73 -0.46
C PHE A 16 -4.12 6.11 -1.92
N VAL A 17 -4.17 7.41 -2.24
CA VAL A 17 -3.88 7.92 -3.58
C VAL A 17 -2.52 8.61 -3.56
N VAL A 18 -1.56 8.08 -4.31
CA VAL A 18 -0.16 8.54 -4.34
C VAL A 18 0.19 8.98 -5.75
N ALA A 19 0.24 10.30 -5.98
CA ALA A 19 0.66 10.89 -7.25
C ALA A 19 1.94 11.71 -7.03
N SER A 20 3.12 11.09 -7.19
CA SER A 20 4.42 11.79 -7.22
C SER A 20 5.58 10.80 -7.31
N SER A 21 6.55 11.12 -8.17
CA SER A 21 7.88 10.52 -8.13
C SER A 21 8.54 10.84 -6.78
N GLY A 22 9.17 9.85 -6.16
CA GLY A 22 9.88 9.99 -4.88
C GLY A 22 9.20 9.36 -3.66
N LYS A 23 8.03 8.72 -3.82
CA LYS A 23 7.36 7.97 -2.72
C LYS A 23 7.50 6.45 -2.84
N HIS A 24 8.34 5.97 -3.75
CA HIS A 24 8.51 4.53 -4.05
C HIS A 24 8.89 3.71 -2.81
N LEU A 25 9.77 4.22 -1.94
CA LEU A 25 10.14 3.52 -0.70
C LEU A 25 8.96 3.41 0.28
N ALA A 26 8.16 4.47 0.42
CA ALA A 26 6.98 4.46 1.27
C ALA A 26 5.89 3.54 0.71
N VAL A 27 5.71 3.54 -0.61
CA VAL A 27 4.80 2.62 -1.32
C VAL A 27 5.25 1.17 -1.13
N ALA A 28 6.53 0.88 -1.33
CA ALA A 28 7.09 -0.46 -1.13
C ALA A 28 6.93 -0.93 0.33
N ALA A 29 7.22 -0.06 1.30
CA ALA A 29 7.01 -0.35 2.71
C ALA A 29 5.52 -0.57 3.06
N LEU A 30 4.60 0.15 2.42
CA LEU A 30 3.16 -0.03 2.62
C LEU A 30 2.68 -1.37 2.05
N ILE A 31 3.15 -1.74 0.85
CA ILE A 31 2.88 -3.04 0.22
C ILE A 31 3.45 -4.18 1.06
N ALA A 32 4.66 -4.01 1.59
CA ALA A 32 5.32 -4.97 2.47
C ALA A 32 4.71 -5.02 3.89
N GLN A 33 3.71 -4.18 4.19
CA GLN A 33 3.06 -4.09 5.50
C GLN A 33 4.08 -3.83 6.63
N ASP A 34 5.07 -2.98 6.37
CA ASP A 34 6.15 -2.69 7.30
C ASP A 34 5.58 -2.10 8.61
N PRO A 35 5.77 -2.76 9.77
CA PRO A 35 5.28 -2.27 11.05
C PRO A 35 5.91 -0.94 11.48
N ASN A 36 7.03 -0.52 10.88
CA ASN A 36 7.66 0.77 11.15
C ASN A 36 7.06 1.91 10.32
N LEU A 37 6.27 1.61 9.27
CA LEU A 37 5.62 2.63 8.46
C LEU A 37 4.39 3.18 9.16
N ILE A 38 4.37 4.50 9.41
CA ILE A 38 3.25 5.19 10.08
C ILE A 38 1.92 4.98 9.34
N ALA A 39 1.94 5.06 8.00
CA ALA A 39 0.73 4.86 7.19
C ALA A 39 0.13 3.46 7.38
N TRP A 40 0.97 2.42 7.44
CA TRP A 40 0.52 1.06 7.71
C TRP A 40 -0.06 0.92 9.12
N ARG A 41 0.66 1.41 10.13
CA ARG A 41 0.19 1.39 11.52
C ARG A 41 -1.17 2.08 11.71
N ALA A 42 -1.45 3.11 10.92
CA ALA A 42 -2.72 3.84 10.98
C ALA A 42 -3.91 3.02 10.46
N VAL A 43 -3.69 2.12 9.50
CA VAL A 43 -4.74 1.36 8.81
C VAL A 43 -4.72 -0.14 9.09
N GLN A 44 -3.81 -0.65 9.92
CA GLN A 44 -3.67 -2.08 10.23
C GLN A 44 -4.96 -2.72 10.79
N GLY A 45 -5.86 -1.92 11.37
CA GLY A 45 -7.18 -2.37 11.87
C GLY A 45 -8.29 -2.34 10.82
N CYS A 46 -8.03 -1.85 9.61
CA CYS A 46 -9.00 -1.79 8.52
C CYS A 46 -9.14 -3.18 7.87
N PRO A 47 -10.36 -3.63 7.51
CA PRO A 47 -10.56 -4.93 6.87
C PRO A 47 -9.83 -5.10 5.54
N ARG A 48 -9.72 -4.01 4.78
CA ARG A 48 -9.05 -3.96 3.48
C ARG A 48 -8.47 -2.56 3.30
N VAL A 49 -7.37 -2.43 2.56
CA VAL A 49 -6.74 -1.16 2.22
C VAL A 49 -6.45 -1.17 0.72
N GLU A 50 -6.84 -0.11 0.03
CA GLU A 50 -6.57 0.05 -1.39
C GLU A 50 -5.46 1.09 -1.61
N LEU A 51 -4.62 0.86 -2.61
CA LEU A 51 -3.50 1.73 -2.94
C LEU A 51 -3.51 2.03 -4.44
N TRP A 52 -3.70 3.30 -4.78
CA TRP A 52 -3.63 3.82 -6.14
C TRP A 52 -2.36 4.63 -6.29
N VAL A 53 -1.46 4.16 -7.13
CA VAL A 53 -0.19 4.83 -7.40
C VAL A 53 -0.21 5.34 -8.83
N HIS A 54 -0.05 6.65 -8.99
CA HIS A 54 0.29 7.24 -10.26
C HIS A 54 1.81 7.42 -10.32
N ASP A 55 2.46 6.53 -11.06
CA ASP A 55 3.90 6.49 -11.25
C ASP A 55 4.20 6.18 -12.72
N ALA A 56 5.10 6.94 -13.33
CA ALA A 56 5.55 6.69 -14.70
C ALA A 56 6.31 5.35 -14.82
N ASN A 57 6.87 4.86 -13.71
CA ASN A 57 7.60 3.58 -13.62
C ASN A 57 6.91 2.55 -12.72
N ALA A 58 5.57 2.52 -12.70
CA ALA A 58 4.79 1.62 -11.84
C ALA A 58 5.15 0.13 -11.94
N ALA A 59 5.77 -0.31 -13.04
CA ALA A 59 6.28 -1.67 -13.23
C ALA A 59 7.35 -2.06 -12.19
N ASP A 60 8.13 -1.10 -11.66
CA ASP A 60 9.20 -1.35 -10.68
C ASP A 60 8.65 -1.57 -9.25
N LEU A 61 7.38 -1.28 -9.01
CA LEU A 61 6.72 -1.37 -7.70
C LEU A 61 5.98 -2.70 -7.48
N LEU A 62 5.74 -3.46 -8.54
CA LEU A 62 5.12 -4.78 -8.43
C LEU A 62 6.23 -5.80 -8.09
N PRO A 63 6.08 -6.63 -7.04
CA PRO A 63 6.98 -7.77 -6.88
C PRO A 63 6.90 -8.62 -8.14
N ALA A 64 8.04 -9.14 -8.62
CA ALA A 64 8.10 -10.02 -9.78
C ALA A 64 7.08 -11.15 -9.59
N ALA A 65 5.92 -11.03 -10.24
CA ALA A 65 4.91 -12.06 -10.22
C ALA A 65 5.59 -13.32 -10.75
N GLY A 66 5.68 -14.35 -9.91
CA GLY A 66 6.31 -15.62 -10.26
C GLY A 66 5.88 -16.04 -11.66
N ALA A 67 6.86 -16.30 -12.53
CA ALA A 67 6.64 -16.68 -13.91
C ALA A 67 5.60 -17.81 -14.00
N PRO A 68 4.68 -17.80 -14.98
CA PRO A 68 3.72 -18.87 -15.12
C PRO A 68 4.48 -20.19 -15.38
N ALA A 69 4.28 -21.15 -14.47
CA ALA A 69 4.77 -22.51 -14.65
C ALA A 69 4.12 -23.09 -15.90
N ASN A 70 4.90 -23.15 -16.98
CA ASN A 70 4.49 -23.70 -18.26
C ASN A 70 4.30 -25.22 -18.08
N ARG A 71 3.06 -25.67 -17.89
CA ARG A 71 2.69 -27.09 -18.03
C ARG A 71 2.77 -27.45 -19.50
N ARG A 72 3.87 -28.10 -19.88
CA ARG A 72 3.89 -29.03 -21.01
C ARG A 72 3.42 -30.40 -20.54
#